data_AF-X6PFW3-F1
#
_entry.id   AF-X6PFW3-F1
#
_cell.length_a   1.000
_cell.length_b   1.000
_cell.length_c   1.000
_cell.angle_alpha   90.00
_cell.angle_beta   90.00
_cell.angle_gamma   90.00
#
_symmetry.space_group_name_H-M   'P 1'
#
loop_
_entity.id
_entity.type
_entity.pdbx_description
1 polymer ?
#
loop_
_entity_poly.entity_id
_entity_poly.type
_entity_poly.pdbx_seq_one_letter_code
_entity_poly.pdbx_strand_id
1 'polypeptide(L)'
;MSRQVRMKVDYLIVMTQDSNFSNFLIQLKVVQNFYKINFKTAMFNEIKSKDHVYDVIIIGSGISGLSAGLWFKDCGVKNIVVLEARDRVGGRLCTEKVALEKKKGEEDKKEREDKSGSNKGKWINETYVDAGGAYVGPTQTRLLRMAKRYNIKTYKINTKGNSLYYRNGKSHSYTGTIPYNAGIFTLLDINHLLNTTDALANKINDNMKHKDKTNYDEITVKQWMEANSISKDAQNMYSTALRTVLCVEPSEVSMLSWLAFVKSSQGMLRMIETDNGAQERKFIGGTQNICQQMKFELDTIHQVSEKKRPKMWLN
;
A
#
# COMPACT_ATOMS: atom_id res chain seq x y z
N MET A 1 -37.23 3.79 14.59
CA MET A 1 -36.59 4.89 15.33
C MET A 1 -35.09 4.92 15.04
N SER A 2 -34.59 5.94 14.34
CA SER A 2 -33.14 6.20 14.19
C SER A 2 -32.61 6.84 15.47
N ARG A 3 -31.73 6.16 16.21
CA ARG A 3 -31.02 6.78 17.34
C ARG A 3 -29.88 7.64 16.79
N GLN A 4 -29.91 8.94 17.08
CA GLN A 4 -28.82 9.86 16.79
C GLN A 4 -27.72 9.69 17.84
N VAL A 5 -26.47 9.52 17.40
CA VAL A 5 -25.30 9.61 18.27
C VAL A 5 -24.59 10.92 17.92
N ARG A 6 -24.38 11.78 18.92
CA ARG A 6 -23.55 12.98 18.79
C ARG A 6 -22.15 12.63 19.28
N MET A 7 -21.14 12.95 18.49
CA MET A 7 -19.74 12.76 18.89
C MET A 7 -19.10 14.13 19.07
N LYS A 8 -18.46 14.33 20.22
CA LYS A 8 -17.58 15.47 20.48
C LYS A 8 -16.15 14.96 20.34
N VAL A 9 -15.35 15.70 19.57
CA VAL A 9 -14.01 15.30 19.14
C VAL A 9 -13.10 16.50 19.25
N ASP A 10 -11.93 16.33 19.86
CA ASP A 10 -10.92 17.39 19.93
C ASP A 10 -10.06 17.40 18.65
N TYR A 11 -9.75 16.22 18.09
CA TYR A 11 -8.99 16.06 16.84
C TYR A 11 -9.61 15.03 15.88
N LEU A 12 -9.90 15.45 14.64
CA LEU A 12 -10.29 14.56 13.54
C LEU A 12 -9.11 14.36 12.60
N ILE A 13 -8.69 13.11 12.43
CA ILE A 13 -7.59 12.75 11.53
C ILE A 13 -8.16 11.95 10.36
N VAL A 14 -8.27 12.62 9.22
CA VAL A 14 -8.59 11.98 7.95
C VAL A 14 -7.27 11.64 7.26
N MET A 15 -6.97 10.34 7.18
CA MET A 15 -5.83 9.85 6.41
C MET A 15 -6.32 9.53 5.00
N THR A 16 -6.48 10.55 4.16
CA THR A 16 -6.70 10.36 2.74
C THR A 16 -5.37 10.21 2.02
N GLN A 17 -5.30 9.31 1.05
CA GLN A 17 -4.29 9.43 0.01
C GLN A 17 -4.87 10.33 -1.06
N ASP A 18 -4.33 11.54 -1.19
CA ASP A 18 -4.67 12.42 -2.32
C ASP A 18 -4.17 11.79 -3.63
N SER A 19 -4.96 11.94 -4.69
CA SER A 19 -4.64 11.61 -6.09
C SER A 19 -3.27 12.09 -6.55
N ASN A 20 -2.69 13.10 -5.89
CA ASN A 20 -1.41 13.70 -6.29
C ASN A 20 -0.17 13.12 -5.57
N PHE A 21 -0.30 12.04 -4.79
CA PHE A 21 0.81 11.26 -4.20
C PHE A 21 1.92 12.05 -3.46
N SER A 22 1.67 13.30 -3.10
CA SER A 22 2.74 14.24 -2.83
C SER A 22 3.08 14.41 -1.35
N ASN A 23 2.25 13.98 -0.40
CA ASN A 23 2.59 13.97 1.02
C ASN A 23 1.67 13.01 1.81
N PHE A 24 2.20 12.25 2.79
CA PHE A 24 1.38 11.79 3.92
C PHE A 24 1.13 13.00 4.83
N LEU A 25 0.22 13.89 4.41
CA LEU A 25 -0.25 14.97 5.26
C LEU A 25 -1.19 14.36 6.30
N ILE A 26 -0.71 14.22 7.53
CA ILE A 26 -1.61 14.14 8.69
C ILE A 26 -2.18 15.55 8.83
N GLN A 27 -3.29 15.83 8.15
CA GLN A 27 -3.98 17.10 8.33
C GLN A 27 -4.71 17.04 9.68
N LEU A 28 -4.06 17.54 10.72
CA LEU A 28 -4.70 17.78 12.02
C LEU A 28 -5.64 18.95 11.86
N LYS A 29 -6.92 18.67 11.54
CA LYS A 29 -7.95 19.69 11.63
C LYS A 29 -8.44 19.70 13.07
N VAL A 30 -8.01 20.69 13.85
CA VAL A 30 -8.64 21.03 15.12
C VAL A 30 -10.03 21.55 14.76
N VAL A 31 -11.06 20.74 15.02
CA VAL A 31 -12.43 21.16 14.79
C VAL A 31 -13.16 21.12 16.11
N GLN A 32 -13.24 22.25 16.78
CA GLN A 32 -14.20 22.46 17.86
C GLN A 32 -15.62 22.53 17.25
N ASN A 33 -16.17 21.42 16.73
CA ASN A 33 -17.58 21.34 16.35
C ASN A 33 -18.13 19.93 16.57
N PHE A 34 -19.40 19.87 16.99
CA PHE A 34 -20.16 18.63 17.15
C PHE A 34 -20.38 17.97 15.80
N TYR A 35 -19.98 16.70 15.66
CA TYR A 35 -20.24 15.92 14.45
C TYR A 35 -21.46 15.02 14.64
N LYS A 36 -22.41 15.13 13.69
CA LYS A 36 -23.66 14.35 13.68
C LYS A 36 -23.49 13.13 12.77
N ILE A 37 -23.27 11.96 13.36
CA ILE A 37 -23.13 10.70 12.60
C ILE A 37 -24.40 9.87 12.79
N ASN A 38 -25.18 9.73 11.71
CA ASN A 38 -26.41 8.94 11.73
C ASN A 38 -26.10 7.46 11.49
N PHE A 39 -26.20 6.63 12.53
CA PHE A 39 -26.16 5.18 12.39
C PHE A 39 -27.58 4.61 12.36
N LYS A 40 -27.95 3.83 11.33
CA LYS A 40 -29.15 2.99 11.38
C LYS A 40 -28.83 1.71 12.15
N THR A 41 -29.55 1.48 13.24
CA THR A 41 -29.33 0.41 14.20
C THR A 41 -29.47 -0.97 13.56
N ALA A 42 -28.42 -1.78 13.68
CA ALA A 42 -28.49 -3.24 13.58
C ALA A 42 -27.39 -3.78 14.49
N MET A 43 -27.81 -4.43 15.58
CA MET A 43 -27.03 -5.19 16.55
C MET A 43 -25.79 -4.47 17.10
N PHE A 44 -26.02 -3.44 17.92
CA PHE A 44 -25.14 -3.18 19.06
C PHE A 44 -25.82 -3.82 20.26
N ASN A 45 -25.22 -4.86 20.85
CA ASN A 45 -25.59 -5.23 22.21
C ASN A 45 -25.37 -3.98 23.09
N GLU A 46 -26.47 -3.51 23.67
CA GLU A 46 -26.60 -2.42 24.63
C GLU A 46 -25.43 -1.42 24.76
N ILE A 47 -25.27 -0.52 23.78
CA ILE A 47 -24.69 0.79 24.08
C ILE A 47 -25.82 1.62 24.70
N LYS A 48 -25.89 1.62 26.04
CA LYS A 48 -26.69 2.59 26.80
C LYS A 48 -26.22 3.99 26.39
N SER A 49 -27.17 4.86 26.06
CA SER A 49 -26.94 6.21 25.56
C SER A 49 -26.18 7.09 26.55
N LYS A 50 -24.86 7.04 26.51
CA LYS A 50 -23.98 8.13 26.96
C LYS A 50 -23.21 8.62 25.74
N ASP A 51 -23.15 9.93 25.53
CA ASP A 51 -22.30 10.54 24.52
C ASP A 51 -20.86 10.04 24.75
N HIS A 52 -20.33 9.28 23.80
CA HIS A 52 -18.93 8.85 23.84
C HIS A 52 -18.06 9.98 23.28
N VAL A 53 -17.27 10.59 24.14
CA VAL A 53 -16.29 11.63 23.81
C VAL A 53 -14.97 10.93 23.49
N TYR A 54 -14.39 11.23 22.34
CA TYR A 54 -13.07 10.74 21.93
C TYR A 54 -12.11 11.91 21.76
N ASP A 55 -10.88 11.75 22.22
CA ASP A 55 -9.83 12.76 22.05
C ASP A 55 -9.40 12.77 20.56
N VAL A 56 -9.30 11.58 19.96
CA VAL A 56 -8.85 11.38 18.57
C VAL A 56 -9.75 10.39 17.83
N ILE A 57 -10.27 10.81 16.67
CA ILE A 57 -10.91 9.91 15.72
C ILE A 57 -10.00 9.72 14.50
N ILE A 58 -9.67 8.46 14.21
CA ILE A 58 -8.90 8.05 13.04
C ILE A 58 -9.80 7.35 12.05
N ILE A 59 -9.65 7.72 10.79
CA ILE A 59 -10.47 7.22 9.70
C ILE A 59 -9.63 6.26 8.87
N GLY A 60 -10.09 5.01 8.80
CA GLY A 60 -9.44 3.93 8.07
C GLY A 60 -8.42 3.19 8.93
N SER A 61 -8.53 1.87 8.92
CA SER A 61 -7.62 0.94 9.59
C SER A 61 -6.64 0.29 8.60
N GLY A 62 -6.27 1.03 7.56
CA GLY A 62 -5.07 0.72 6.80
C GLY A 62 -3.81 0.93 7.65
N ILE A 63 -2.64 0.51 7.15
CA ILE A 63 -1.38 0.60 7.89
C ILE A 63 -1.07 2.02 8.40
N SER A 64 -1.44 3.05 7.63
CA SER A 64 -1.26 4.45 7.99
C SER A 64 -2.10 4.85 9.21
N GLY A 65 -3.42 4.62 9.17
CA GLY A 65 -4.32 4.94 10.29
C GLY A 65 -4.01 4.13 11.56
N LEU A 66 -3.67 2.84 11.40
CA LEU A 66 -3.22 2.02 12.53
C LEU A 66 -1.91 2.52 13.14
N SER A 67 -0.94 2.92 12.31
CA SER A 67 0.32 3.49 12.79
C SER A 67 0.11 4.80 13.54
N ALA A 68 -0.81 5.66 13.07
CA ALA A 68 -1.17 6.89 13.79
C ALA A 68 -1.85 6.59 15.12
N GLY A 69 -2.78 5.63 15.17
CA GLY A 69 -3.41 5.21 16.42
C GLY A 69 -2.39 4.74 17.44
N LEU A 70 -1.43 3.93 17.01
CA LEU A 70 -0.36 3.45 17.87
C LEU A 70 0.53 4.59 18.36
N TRP A 71 0.85 5.55 17.51
CA TRP A 71 1.64 6.71 17.92
C TRP A 71 0.93 7.52 19.03
N PHE A 72 -0.37 7.82 18.88
CA PHE A 72 -1.14 8.51 19.93
C PHE A 72 -1.22 7.69 21.22
N LYS A 73 -1.42 6.37 21.11
CA LYS A 73 -1.41 5.47 22.26
C LYS A 73 -0.06 5.48 22.98
N ASP A 74 1.04 5.38 22.22
CA ASP A 74 2.41 5.45 22.75
C ASP A 74 2.69 6.82 23.41
N CYS A 75 2.06 7.90 22.94
CA CYS A 75 2.08 9.22 23.59
C CYS A 75 1.14 9.36 24.81
N GLY A 76 0.43 8.30 25.19
CA GLY A 76 -0.44 8.29 26.38
C GLY A 76 -1.86 8.81 26.15
N VAL A 77 -2.28 9.07 24.91
CA VAL A 77 -3.67 9.42 24.59
C VAL A 77 -4.56 8.20 24.81
N LYS A 78 -5.62 8.34 25.63
CA LYS A 78 -6.44 7.21 26.08
C LYS A 78 -7.71 7.03 25.27
N ASN A 79 -8.39 8.12 24.84
CA ASN A 79 -9.67 8.01 24.16
C ASN A 79 -9.50 8.12 22.64
N ILE A 80 -8.92 7.07 22.05
CA ILE A 80 -8.76 6.97 20.59
C ILE A 80 -9.83 6.05 20.03
N VAL A 81 -10.37 6.37 18.85
CA VAL A 81 -11.16 5.43 18.05
C VAL A 81 -10.67 5.37 16.63
N VAL A 82 -10.55 4.15 16.10
CA VAL A 82 -10.31 3.92 14.67
C VAL A 82 -11.61 3.43 14.03
N LEU A 83 -12.07 4.14 12.99
CA LEU A 83 -13.27 3.80 12.23
C LEU A 83 -12.86 3.13 10.90
N GLU A 84 -13.24 1.87 10.72
CA GLU A 84 -12.98 1.11 9.47
C GLU A 84 -14.26 0.88 8.67
N ALA A 85 -14.19 1.07 7.35
CA ALA A 85 -15.32 0.88 6.44
C ALA A 85 -15.55 -0.59 6.05
N ARG A 86 -14.52 -1.43 6.12
CA ARG A 86 -14.57 -2.87 5.84
C ARG A 86 -14.75 -3.70 7.13
N ASP A 87 -15.01 -4.98 6.94
CA ASP A 87 -15.00 -6.01 7.99
C ASP A 87 -13.58 -6.47 8.38
N ARG A 88 -12.54 -5.89 7.77
CA ARG A 88 -11.13 -6.22 8.01
C ARG A 88 -10.25 -4.98 8.09
N VAL A 89 -9.13 -5.11 8.80
CA VAL A 89 -8.05 -4.11 8.80
C VAL A 89 -7.09 -4.33 7.65
N GLY A 90 -6.19 -3.38 7.41
CA GLY A 90 -5.10 -3.48 6.43
C GLY A 90 -5.35 -2.72 5.13
N GLY A 91 -6.59 -2.38 4.80
CA GLY A 91 -6.92 -1.62 3.60
C GLY A 91 -6.41 -2.32 2.33
N ARG A 92 -5.41 -1.73 1.66
CA ARG A 92 -4.75 -2.30 0.47
C ARG A 92 -3.76 -3.43 0.78
N LEU A 93 -3.54 -3.74 2.05
CA LEU A 93 -2.87 -4.95 2.49
C LEU A 93 -3.95 -6.00 2.77
N CYS A 94 -3.88 -7.11 2.05
CA CYS A 94 -4.82 -8.22 2.16
C CYS A 94 -4.02 -9.52 2.05
N THR A 95 -4.09 -10.35 3.08
CA THR A 95 -3.45 -11.66 3.12
C THR A 95 -4.56 -12.70 3.20
N GLU A 96 -4.71 -13.47 2.13
CA GLU A 96 -5.68 -14.55 2.04
C GLU A 96 -5.04 -15.86 2.48
N LYS A 97 -5.82 -16.69 3.17
CA LYS A 97 -5.44 -18.08 3.42
C LYS A 97 -5.87 -18.92 2.23
N VAL A 98 -4.98 -19.79 1.75
CA VAL A 98 -5.27 -20.70 0.64
C VAL A 98 -4.92 -22.13 1.04
N ALA A 99 -5.81 -23.06 0.69
CA ALA A 99 -5.56 -24.48 0.86
C ALA A 99 -4.58 -24.97 -0.20
N LEU A 100 -3.63 -25.81 0.18
CA LEU A 100 -2.81 -26.55 -0.77
C LEU A 100 -3.54 -27.82 -1.20
N GLU A 101 -3.62 -28.06 -2.51
CA GLU A 101 -4.04 -29.36 -3.03
C GLU A 101 -3.05 -30.44 -2.59
N LYS A 102 -3.58 -31.61 -2.19
CA LYS A 102 -2.75 -32.78 -1.92
C LYS A 102 -2.01 -33.20 -3.19
N LYS A 103 -0.70 -33.43 -3.12
CA LYS A 103 -0.01 -34.13 -4.21
C LYS A 103 -0.53 -35.57 -4.27
N LYS A 104 -0.81 -36.08 -5.48
CA LYS A 104 -1.10 -37.51 -5.70
C LYS A 104 0.05 -38.34 -5.10
N GLY A 105 -0.23 -39.13 -4.06
CA GLY A 105 0.72 -40.06 -3.44
C GLY A 105 1.19 -39.74 -2.02
N GLU A 106 0.73 -38.65 -1.39
CA GLU A 106 0.97 -38.41 0.05
C GLU A 106 -0.13 -39.12 0.88
N GLU A 107 0.27 -40.14 1.66
CA GLU A 107 -0.64 -40.84 2.58
C GLU A 107 -1.00 -39.98 3.80
N ASP A 108 -2.25 -40.09 4.25
CA ASP A 108 -2.80 -39.34 5.37
C ASP A 108 -2.11 -39.72 6.70
N LYS A 109 -1.35 -38.79 7.29
CA LYS A 109 -1.20 -38.78 8.74
C LYS A 109 -2.54 -38.34 9.34
N LYS A 110 -3.39 -39.31 9.69
CA LYS A 110 -4.61 -39.05 10.48
C LYS A 110 -4.20 -38.50 11.85
N GLU A 111 -4.33 -37.18 12.04
CA GLU A 111 -4.43 -36.64 13.40
C GLU A 111 -5.79 -37.01 13.99
N ARG A 112 -5.78 -37.31 15.30
CA ARG A 112 -6.93 -37.78 16.08
C ARG A 112 -8.13 -36.86 15.91
N GLU A 113 -9.29 -37.46 15.67
CA GLU A 113 -10.59 -36.78 15.65
C GLU A 113 -10.87 -36.12 17.00
N ASP A 114 -10.99 -34.79 17.02
CA ASP A 114 -11.67 -34.09 18.10
C ASP A 114 -13.18 -34.36 17.95
N LYS A 115 -13.80 -34.93 18.99
CA LYS A 115 -15.20 -35.39 19.04
C LYS A 115 -16.27 -34.29 18.95
N SER A 116 -16.04 -33.21 18.21
CA SER A 116 -16.92 -32.04 18.13
C SER A 116 -17.52 -31.79 16.75
N GLY A 117 -17.85 -32.85 16.00
CA GLY A 117 -18.95 -32.91 15.02
C GLY A 117 -19.09 -31.81 13.95
N SER A 118 -18.10 -30.96 13.72
CA SER A 118 -18.16 -29.89 12.73
C SER A 118 -17.37 -30.31 11.49
N ASN A 119 -18.10 -30.86 10.53
CA ASN A 119 -17.56 -31.31 9.25
C ASN A 119 -17.24 -30.10 8.35
N LYS A 120 -16.15 -29.40 8.65
CA LYS A 120 -15.43 -28.58 7.67
C LYS A 120 -14.16 -29.36 7.34
N GLY A 121 -14.03 -29.83 6.10
CA GLY A 121 -12.84 -30.54 5.64
C GLY A 121 -11.57 -29.80 6.06
N LYS A 122 -10.80 -30.42 6.96
CA LYS A 122 -9.59 -29.85 7.54
C LYS A 122 -8.47 -30.07 6.51
N TRP A 123 -8.12 -29.03 5.76
CA TRP A 123 -7.05 -29.06 4.76
C TRP A 123 -5.71 -29.27 5.46
N ILE A 124 -4.89 -30.21 4.97
CA ILE A 124 -3.71 -30.74 5.68
C ILE A 124 -2.53 -29.75 5.64
N ASN A 125 -2.55 -28.75 4.76
CA ASN A 125 -1.59 -27.62 4.76
C ASN A 125 -2.27 -26.33 4.28
N GLU A 126 -2.65 -25.43 5.20
CA GLU A 126 -3.00 -24.04 4.86
C GLU A 126 -1.72 -23.24 4.59
N THR A 127 -1.71 -22.44 3.52
CA THR A 127 -0.68 -21.40 3.29
C THR A 127 -1.36 -20.03 3.12
N TYR A 128 -0.58 -19.00 2.80
CA TYR A 128 -1.09 -17.64 2.61
C TYR A 128 -0.59 -17.02 1.32
N VAL A 129 -1.37 -16.07 0.80
CA VAL A 129 -1.00 -15.22 -0.34
C VAL A 129 -1.37 -13.77 -0.03
N ASP A 130 -0.46 -12.85 -0.31
CA ASP A 130 -0.79 -11.43 -0.29
C ASP A 130 -1.52 -11.08 -1.59
N ALA A 131 -2.81 -10.75 -1.49
CA ALA A 131 -3.66 -10.28 -2.59
C ALA A 131 -3.62 -8.74 -2.74
N GLY A 132 -2.76 -8.06 -1.96
CA GLY A 132 -2.55 -6.62 -2.00
C GLY A 132 -1.06 -6.27 -1.94
N GLY A 133 -0.72 -5.15 -1.30
CA GLY A 133 0.68 -4.75 -1.11
C GLY A 133 1.44 -5.83 -0.33
N ALA A 134 2.60 -6.24 -0.87
CA ALA A 134 3.34 -7.40 -0.37
C ALA A 134 4.83 -7.14 -0.13
N TYR A 135 5.42 -6.29 -0.96
CA TYR A 135 6.87 -6.14 -1.03
C TYR A 135 7.41 -5.08 -0.07
N VAL A 136 8.62 -5.31 0.42
CA VAL A 136 9.41 -4.38 1.21
C VAL A 136 10.87 -4.47 0.79
N GLY A 137 11.55 -3.33 0.77
CA GLY A 137 12.94 -3.22 0.36
C GLY A 137 13.86 -2.58 1.41
N PRO A 138 15.17 -2.47 1.13
CA PRO A 138 16.06 -1.59 1.86
C PRO A 138 15.52 -0.16 1.91
N THR A 139 15.97 0.62 2.90
CA THR A 139 15.58 2.02 3.17
C THR A 139 14.12 2.26 3.58
N GLN A 140 13.22 1.28 3.45
CA GLN A 140 11.84 1.31 3.97
C GLN A 140 11.76 1.07 5.49
N THR A 141 12.55 1.84 6.26
CA THR A 141 12.87 1.60 7.68
C THR A 141 11.66 1.66 8.60
N ARG A 142 10.66 2.50 8.31
CA ARG A 142 9.46 2.64 9.16
C ARG A 142 8.64 1.35 9.18
N LEU A 143 8.40 0.75 8.01
CA LEU A 143 7.66 -0.50 7.90
C LEU A 143 8.45 -1.68 8.50
N LEU A 144 9.75 -1.74 8.23
CA LEU A 144 10.65 -2.75 8.79
C LEU A 144 10.73 -2.66 10.33
N ARG A 145 10.73 -1.45 10.89
CA ARG A 145 10.66 -1.24 12.35
C ARG A 145 9.35 -1.73 12.94
N MET A 146 8.21 -1.52 12.27
CA MET A 146 6.92 -2.05 12.72
C MET A 146 6.88 -3.57 12.66
N ALA A 147 7.42 -4.19 11.61
CA ALA A 147 7.55 -5.65 11.54
C ALA A 147 8.42 -6.18 12.68
N LYS A 148 9.53 -5.50 13.00
CA LYS A 148 10.39 -5.84 14.15
C LYS A 148 9.65 -5.73 15.50
N ARG A 149 8.80 -4.71 15.71
CA ARG A 149 7.98 -4.56 16.94
C ARG A 149 7.16 -5.80 17.24
N TYR A 150 6.67 -6.48 16.20
CA TYR A 150 5.82 -7.67 16.32
C TYR A 150 6.53 -8.98 15.98
N ASN A 151 7.87 -8.98 15.90
CA ASN A 151 8.67 -10.15 15.54
C ASN A 151 8.26 -10.81 14.20
N ILE A 152 7.77 -10.01 13.25
CA ILE A 152 7.41 -10.47 11.91
C ILE A 152 8.68 -10.46 11.05
N LYS A 153 9.11 -11.66 10.65
CA LYS A 153 10.31 -11.85 9.82
C LYS A 153 10.01 -11.56 8.35
N THR A 154 11.07 -11.26 7.60
CA THR A 154 11.01 -11.15 6.14
C THR A 154 11.77 -12.29 5.48
N TYR A 155 11.45 -12.57 4.22
CA TYR A 155 12.20 -13.48 3.36
C TYR A 155 12.51 -12.79 2.04
N LYS A 156 13.63 -13.13 1.41
CA LYS A 156 14.01 -12.60 0.09
C LYS A 156 13.15 -13.23 -1.01
N ILE A 157 12.75 -12.41 -1.96
CA ILE A 157 12.17 -12.88 -3.21
C ILE A 157 13.20 -13.73 -3.95
N ASN A 158 12.75 -14.82 -4.58
CA ASN A 158 13.64 -15.66 -5.36
C ASN A 158 13.95 -14.98 -6.69
N THR A 159 15.18 -14.50 -6.84
CA THR A 159 15.72 -13.92 -8.08
C THR A 159 16.68 -14.86 -8.80
N LYS A 160 16.77 -16.15 -8.40
CA LYS A 160 17.63 -17.12 -9.07
C LYS A 160 17.17 -17.38 -10.50
N GLY A 161 18.12 -17.36 -11.43
CA GLY A 161 17.90 -17.58 -12.85
C GLY A 161 17.92 -16.27 -13.63
N ASN A 162 17.44 -16.33 -14.86
CA ASN A 162 17.42 -15.18 -15.75
C ASN A 162 16.05 -14.52 -15.77
N SER A 163 16.03 -13.20 -15.87
CA SER A 163 14.83 -12.45 -16.19
C SER A 163 14.40 -12.70 -17.63
N LEU A 164 13.12 -12.49 -17.92
CA LEU A 164 12.54 -12.64 -19.26
C LEU A 164 11.98 -11.31 -19.72
N TYR A 165 12.46 -10.83 -20.87
CA TYR A 165 11.87 -9.72 -21.60
C TYR A 165 11.03 -10.27 -22.75
N TYR A 166 9.71 -10.20 -22.62
CA TYR A 166 8.79 -10.66 -23.65
C TYR A 166 8.39 -9.51 -24.57
N ARG A 167 8.64 -9.66 -25.87
CA ARG A 167 8.31 -8.66 -26.87
C ARG A 167 8.08 -9.30 -28.24
N ASN A 168 7.11 -8.77 -28.99
CA ASN A 168 6.80 -9.20 -30.36
C ASN A 168 6.62 -10.72 -30.48
N GLY A 169 5.93 -11.33 -29.52
CA GLY A 169 5.68 -12.77 -29.51
C GLY A 169 6.85 -13.64 -29.03
N LYS A 170 8.00 -13.06 -28.67
CA LYS A 170 9.22 -13.79 -28.31
C LYS A 170 9.72 -13.45 -26.91
N SER A 171 10.16 -14.47 -26.18
CA SER A 171 10.82 -14.33 -24.88
C SER A 171 12.33 -14.23 -25.06
N HIS A 172 12.91 -13.22 -24.44
CA HIS A 172 14.36 -13.03 -24.42
C HIS A 172 14.88 -13.12 -23.00
N SER A 173 15.81 -14.04 -22.77
CA SER A 173 16.45 -14.23 -21.48
C SER A 173 17.56 -13.21 -21.27
N TYR A 174 17.63 -12.60 -20.09
CA TYR A 174 18.69 -11.66 -19.73
C TYR A 174 19.03 -11.72 -18.23
N THR A 175 20.19 -11.18 -17.88
CA THR A 175 20.65 -11.00 -16.50
C THR A 175 20.83 -9.50 -16.23
N GLY A 176 20.81 -9.13 -14.94
CA GLY A 176 20.87 -7.74 -14.52
C GLY A 176 19.53 -7.01 -14.68
N THR A 177 19.60 -5.68 -14.63
CA THR A 177 18.43 -4.79 -14.53
C THR A 177 17.72 -4.59 -15.87
N ILE A 178 18.48 -4.33 -16.94
CA ILE A 178 17.93 -3.95 -18.25
C ILE A 178 18.20 -5.06 -19.27
N PRO A 179 17.23 -5.40 -20.17
CA PRO A 179 17.42 -6.41 -21.19
C PRO A 179 18.53 -6.05 -22.21
N TYR A 180 19.75 -6.54 -22.00
CA TYR A 180 20.93 -6.21 -22.82
C TYR A 180 20.78 -6.57 -24.31
N ASN A 181 19.87 -7.48 -24.64
CA ASN A 181 19.62 -7.93 -25.99
C ASN A 181 18.63 -7.02 -26.77
N ALA A 182 18.27 -5.86 -26.21
CA ALA A 182 17.40 -4.87 -26.86
C ALA A 182 18.11 -3.97 -27.89
N GLY A 183 19.43 -4.14 -28.06
CA GLY A 183 20.26 -3.36 -28.98
C GLY A 183 20.89 -2.12 -28.33
N ILE A 184 22.13 -1.79 -28.73
CA ILE A 184 22.95 -0.77 -28.05
C ILE A 184 22.29 0.61 -28.02
N PHE A 185 21.63 1.04 -29.10
CA PHE A 185 20.94 2.33 -29.14
C PHE A 185 19.75 2.38 -28.18
N THR A 186 18.98 1.30 -28.09
CA THR A 186 17.89 1.19 -27.10
C THR A 186 18.43 1.23 -25.68
N LEU A 187 19.56 0.56 -25.40
CA LEU A 187 20.19 0.57 -24.08
C LEU A 187 20.70 1.96 -23.68
N LEU A 188 21.32 2.69 -24.61
CA LEU A 188 21.76 4.05 -24.36
C LEU A 188 20.57 4.98 -24.11
N ASP A 189 19.49 4.83 -24.90
CA ASP A 189 18.31 5.68 -24.81
C ASP A 189 17.49 5.42 -23.53
N ILE A 190 17.29 4.16 -23.13
CA ILE A 190 16.65 3.86 -21.84
C ILE A 190 17.51 4.34 -20.67
N ASN A 191 18.84 4.18 -20.74
CA ASN A 191 19.75 4.73 -19.74
C ASN A 191 19.65 6.27 -19.66
N HIS A 192 19.52 6.94 -20.81
CA HIS A 192 19.28 8.39 -20.85
C HIS A 192 17.96 8.77 -20.19
N LEU A 193 16.85 8.08 -20.52
CA LEU A 193 15.54 8.34 -19.90
C LEU A 193 15.57 8.15 -18.38
N LEU A 194 16.15 7.05 -17.89
CA LEU A 194 16.23 6.75 -16.46
C LEU A 194 17.05 7.81 -15.70
N ASN A 195 18.27 8.09 -16.17
CA ASN A 195 19.16 9.04 -15.50
C ASN A 195 18.62 10.48 -15.58
N THR A 196 18.00 10.87 -16.68
CA THR A 196 17.41 12.21 -16.82
C THR A 196 16.19 12.35 -15.90
N THR A 197 15.38 11.30 -15.77
CA THR A 197 14.27 11.27 -14.79
C THR A 197 14.78 11.47 -13.38
N ASP A 198 15.82 10.73 -12.96
CA ASP A 198 16.41 10.87 -11.63
C ASP A 198 17.03 12.26 -11.40
N ALA A 199 17.71 12.82 -12.40
CA ALA A 199 18.28 14.16 -12.33
C ALA A 199 17.21 15.24 -12.15
N LEU A 200 16.09 15.13 -12.88
CA LEU A 200 14.94 16.03 -12.73
C LEU A 200 14.24 15.83 -11.40
N ALA A 201 14.05 14.59 -10.95
CA ALA A 201 13.41 14.27 -9.68
C ALA A 201 14.18 14.90 -8.51
N ASN A 202 15.51 14.87 -8.55
CA ASN A 202 16.38 15.49 -7.55
C ASN A 202 16.23 17.02 -7.43
N LYS A 203 15.70 17.68 -8.47
CA LYS A 203 15.43 19.13 -8.47
C LYS A 203 14.07 19.51 -7.89
N ILE A 204 13.22 18.56 -7.48
CA ILE A 204 11.99 18.86 -6.75
C ILE A 204 12.33 19.35 -5.34
N ASN A 205 11.71 20.44 -4.89
CA ASN A 205 11.87 20.95 -3.53
C ASN A 205 10.83 20.33 -2.57
N ASP A 206 10.93 20.65 -1.28
CA ASP A 206 10.03 20.10 -0.25
C ASP A 206 8.56 20.54 -0.40
N ASN A 207 8.33 21.63 -1.13
CA ASN A 207 6.98 22.10 -1.49
C ASN A 207 6.46 21.45 -2.77
N MET A 208 7.08 20.37 -3.25
CA MET A 208 6.71 19.62 -4.45
C MET A 208 6.67 20.47 -5.72
N LYS A 209 7.53 21.50 -5.77
CA LYS A 209 7.76 22.31 -6.96
C LYS A 209 9.11 21.97 -7.57
N HIS A 210 9.15 21.92 -8.89
CA HIS A 210 10.41 21.80 -9.60
C HIS A 210 11.17 23.14 -9.55
N LYS A 211 12.50 23.10 -9.38
CA LYS A 211 13.34 24.31 -9.33
C LYS A 211 13.44 25.05 -10.67
N ASP A 212 13.45 24.32 -11.77
CA ASP A 212 13.46 24.90 -13.12
C ASP A 212 12.10 25.50 -13.45
N LYS A 213 12.06 26.57 -14.27
CA LYS A 213 10.83 27.28 -14.67
C LYS A 213 9.90 26.47 -15.58
N THR A 214 10.33 25.29 -16.05
CA THR A 214 9.50 24.39 -16.85
C THR A 214 8.32 23.90 -16.01
N ASN A 215 7.11 24.09 -16.50
CA ASN A 215 5.93 23.58 -15.82
C ASN A 215 5.72 22.09 -16.13
N TYR A 216 6.45 21.22 -15.42
CA TYR A 216 6.31 19.77 -15.57
C TYR A 216 4.93 19.24 -15.18
N ASP A 217 4.07 20.04 -14.53
CA ASP A 217 2.71 19.63 -14.19
C ASP A 217 1.74 19.76 -15.38
N GLU A 218 2.09 20.57 -16.38
CA GLU A 218 1.28 20.79 -17.60
C GLU A 218 1.54 19.75 -18.68
N ILE A 219 2.58 18.92 -18.53
CA ILE A 219 2.90 17.86 -19.48
C ILE A 219 2.76 16.50 -18.82
N THR A 220 2.36 15.53 -19.63
CA THR A 220 2.28 14.13 -19.23
C THR A 220 3.65 13.46 -19.30
N VAL A 221 3.82 12.34 -18.60
CA VAL A 221 5.02 11.51 -18.72
C VAL A 221 5.21 11.03 -20.16
N LYS A 222 4.12 10.73 -20.88
CA LYS A 222 4.16 10.38 -22.30
C LYS A 222 4.79 11.49 -23.15
N GLN A 223 4.30 12.72 -23.03
CA GLN A 223 4.81 13.86 -23.82
C GLN A 223 6.29 14.12 -23.52
N TRP A 224 6.68 14.04 -22.25
CA TRP A 224 8.09 14.19 -21.88
C TRP A 224 8.95 13.06 -22.48
N MET A 225 8.51 11.81 -22.37
CA MET A 225 9.22 10.64 -22.87
C MET A 225 9.39 10.69 -24.40
N GLU A 226 8.34 11.03 -25.15
CA GLU A 226 8.39 11.15 -26.62
C GLU A 226 9.32 12.29 -27.08
N ALA A 227 9.45 13.36 -26.29
CA ALA A 227 10.39 14.45 -26.56
C ALA A 227 11.86 14.12 -26.21
N ASN A 228 12.10 13.11 -25.35
CA ASN A 228 13.43 12.79 -24.81
C ASN A 228 13.94 11.38 -25.21
N SER A 229 13.24 10.67 -26.10
CA SER A 229 13.65 9.33 -26.55
C SER A 229 13.31 9.09 -28.01
N ILE A 230 14.28 8.53 -28.73
CA ILE A 230 14.17 8.19 -30.16
C ILE A 230 13.87 6.71 -30.41
N SER A 231 14.17 5.84 -29.45
CA SER A 231 13.92 4.40 -29.53
C SER A 231 12.52 4.09 -29.01
N LYS A 232 11.68 3.54 -29.90
CA LYS A 232 10.34 3.08 -29.47
C LYS A 232 10.41 2.00 -28.40
N ASP A 233 11.50 1.24 -28.36
CA ASP A 233 11.70 0.19 -27.37
C ASP A 233 12.07 0.73 -26.00
N ALA A 234 12.91 1.77 -25.96
CA ALA A 234 13.19 2.48 -24.73
C ALA A 234 11.90 3.11 -24.17
N GLN A 235 11.09 3.76 -25.03
CA GLN A 235 9.78 4.27 -24.63
C GLN A 235 8.86 3.17 -24.08
N ASN A 236 8.82 2.00 -24.72
CA ASN A 236 8.01 0.87 -24.27
C ASN A 236 8.51 0.30 -22.93
N MET A 237 9.83 0.20 -22.72
CA MET A 237 10.43 -0.23 -21.46
C MET A 237 10.11 0.76 -20.34
N TYR A 238 10.30 2.06 -20.58
CA TYR A 238 10.00 3.12 -19.61
C TYR A 238 8.50 3.15 -19.25
N SER A 239 7.63 3.05 -20.26
CA SER A 239 6.17 2.94 -20.07
C SER A 239 5.79 1.70 -19.26
N THR A 240 6.49 0.58 -19.45
CA THR A 240 6.26 -0.65 -18.67
C THR A 240 6.66 -0.47 -17.21
N ALA A 241 7.78 0.20 -16.94
CA ALA A 241 8.19 0.54 -15.59
C ALA A 241 7.13 1.40 -14.88
N LEU A 242 6.68 2.48 -15.53
CA LEU A 242 5.64 3.35 -14.97
C LEU A 242 4.32 2.60 -14.73
N ARG A 243 3.83 1.83 -15.71
CA ARG A 243 2.59 1.05 -15.57
C ARG A 243 2.67 0.03 -14.44
N THR A 244 3.84 -0.59 -14.25
CA THR A 244 4.05 -1.56 -13.17
C THR A 244 3.99 -0.90 -11.79
N VAL A 245 4.41 0.37 -11.70
CA VAL A 245 4.48 1.11 -10.43
C VAL A 245 3.15 1.80 -10.09
N LEU A 246 2.55 2.49 -11.07
CA LEU A 246 1.37 3.33 -10.85
C LEU A 246 0.05 2.73 -11.37
N CYS A 247 0.11 1.65 -12.15
CA CYS A 247 -1.06 0.99 -12.73
C CYS A 247 -1.92 1.90 -13.63
N VAL A 248 -1.30 2.89 -14.27
CA VAL A 248 -1.94 3.86 -15.19
C VAL A 248 -1.04 4.09 -16.41
N GLU A 249 -1.60 4.65 -17.49
CA GLU A 249 -0.83 4.94 -18.70
C GLU A 249 0.01 6.21 -18.54
N PRO A 250 1.20 6.30 -19.18
CA PRO A 250 2.04 7.51 -19.10
C PRO A 250 1.36 8.80 -19.60
N SER A 251 0.30 8.68 -20.41
CA SER A 251 -0.52 9.81 -20.86
C SER A 251 -1.48 10.35 -19.80
N GLU A 252 -1.67 9.65 -18.69
CA GLU A 252 -2.59 10.02 -17.62
C GLU A 252 -1.88 10.64 -16.41
N VAL A 253 -0.54 10.67 -16.43
CA VAL A 253 0.28 11.07 -15.29
C VAL A 253 1.02 12.36 -15.61
N SER A 254 0.83 13.38 -14.76
CA SER A 254 1.66 14.60 -14.79
C SER A 254 3.13 14.27 -14.59
N MET A 255 4.01 14.87 -15.39
CA MET A 255 5.45 14.64 -15.26
C MET A 255 5.96 15.12 -13.90
N LEU A 256 5.43 16.22 -13.34
CA LEU A 256 5.78 16.67 -12.00
C LEU A 256 5.42 15.61 -10.94
N SER A 257 4.22 15.03 -11.03
CA SER A 257 3.78 13.98 -10.10
C SER A 257 4.67 12.74 -10.19
N TRP A 258 5.06 12.35 -11.40
CA TRP A 258 5.98 11.24 -11.60
C TRP A 258 7.37 11.50 -11.01
N LEU A 259 7.93 12.67 -11.25
CA LEU A 259 9.22 13.08 -10.67
C LEU A 259 9.17 13.09 -9.14
N ALA A 260 8.07 13.57 -8.54
CA ALA A 260 7.89 13.57 -7.09
C ALA A 260 7.84 12.13 -6.55
N PHE A 261 7.14 11.24 -7.26
CA PHE A 261 7.07 9.83 -6.93
C PHE A 261 8.45 9.16 -6.97
N VAL A 262 9.22 9.38 -8.05
CA VAL A 262 10.58 8.86 -8.22
C VAL A 262 11.51 9.37 -7.11
N LYS A 263 11.45 10.67 -6.79
CA LYS A 263 12.22 11.24 -5.66
C LYS A 263 11.87 10.55 -4.35
N SER A 264 10.57 10.36 -4.07
CA SER A 264 10.11 9.71 -2.84
C SER A 264 10.57 8.25 -2.72
N SER A 265 10.82 7.61 -3.87
CA SER A 265 11.29 6.23 -3.98
C SER A 265 12.82 6.11 -4.08
N GLN A 266 13.55 7.23 -3.93
CA GLN A 266 15.02 7.31 -4.00
C GLN A 266 15.59 6.89 -5.36
N GLY A 267 14.86 7.22 -6.44
CA GLY A 267 15.29 7.03 -7.81
C GLY A 267 14.66 5.83 -8.51
N MET A 268 14.79 5.82 -9.84
CA MET A 268 14.14 4.86 -10.73
C MET A 268 14.55 3.42 -10.44
N LEU A 269 15.86 3.13 -10.34
CA LEU A 269 16.34 1.77 -10.16
C LEU A 269 15.94 1.20 -8.79
N ARG A 270 16.05 1.99 -7.72
CA ARG A 270 15.61 1.57 -6.37
C ARG A 270 14.14 1.16 -6.36
N MET A 271 13.31 1.88 -7.11
CA MET A 271 11.87 1.70 -7.18
C MET A 271 11.43 0.42 -7.92
N ILE A 272 12.19 -0.01 -8.94
CA ILE A 272 11.77 -1.11 -9.84
C ILE A 272 12.54 -2.42 -9.62
N GLU A 273 13.71 -2.37 -8.97
CA GLU A 273 14.58 -3.54 -8.81
C GLU A 273 14.15 -4.47 -7.65
N THR A 274 14.48 -5.75 -7.78
CA THR A 274 14.32 -6.69 -6.67
C THR A 274 15.52 -6.67 -5.75
N ASP A 275 16.70 -7.05 -6.23
CA ASP A 275 17.90 -7.07 -5.41
C ASP A 275 18.35 -5.64 -5.08
N ASN A 276 18.52 -5.35 -3.78
CA ASN A 276 18.77 -3.99 -3.30
C ASN A 276 17.70 -2.98 -3.79
N GLY A 277 16.48 -3.40 -4.06
CA GLY A 277 15.39 -2.53 -4.50
C GLY A 277 14.13 -2.65 -3.64
N ALA A 278 13.04 -1.99 -4.06
CA ALA A 278 11.79 -1.94 -3.30
C ALA A 278 11.07 -3.29 -3.21
N GLN A 279 11.43 -4.24 -4.09
CA GLN A 279 10.82 -5.55 -4.24
C GLN A 279 11.61 -6.67 -3.54
N GLU A 280 12.70 -6.37 -2.83
CA GLU A 280 13.67 -7.37 -2.33
C GLU A 280 13.03 -8.47 -1.47
N ARG A 281 12.03 -8.13 -0.64
CA ARG A 281 11.52 -9.01 0.41
C ARG A 281 10.01 -9.00 0.51
N LYS A 282 9.48 -10.04 1.14
CA LYS A 282 8.10 -10.15 1.64
C LYS A 282 8.09 -10.56 3.11
N PHE A 283 6.94 -10.41 3.77
CA PHE A 283 6.75 -10.78 5.18
C PHE A 283 6.30 -12.23 5.33
N ILE A 284 6.88 -12.94 6.30
CA ILE A 284 6.42 -14.29 6.68
C ILE A 284 5.06 -14.15 7.38
N GLY A 285 4.07 -14.90 6.89
CA GLY A 285 2.68 -14.82 7.34
C GLY A 285 1.85 -13.72 6.66
N GLY A 286 2.42 -13.05 5.64
CA GLY A 286 1.76 -12.03 4.85
C GLY A 286 1.78 -10.64 5.48
N THR A 287 1.62 -9.64 4.62
CA THR A 287 1.85 -8.23 4.99
C THR A 287 0.70 -7.68 5.85
N GLN A 288 -0.52 -8.20 5.70
CA GLN A 288 -1.67 -7.81 6.51
C GLN A 288 -1.49 -8.19 7.98
N ASN A 289 -0.65 -9.18 8.30
CA ASN A 289 -0.37 -9.59 9.68
C ASN A 289 0.14 -8.41 10.52
N ILE A 290 0.96 -7.51 9.96
CA ILE A 290 1.40 -6.29 10.66
C ILE A 290 0.19 -5.48 11.14
N CYS A 291 -0.80 -5.27 10.28
CA CYS A 291 -2.01 -4.53 10.62
C CYS A 291 -2.88 -5.27 11.64
N GLN A 292 -2.91 -6.60 11.60
CA GLN A 292 -3.60 -7.41 12.59
C GLN A 292 -2.96 -7.24 13.98
N GLN A 293 -1.62 -7.28 14.07
CA GLN A 293 -0.90 -7.04 15.33
C GLN A 293 -1.14 -5.62 15.87
N MET A 294 -1.10 -4.60 15.00
CA MET A 294 -1.44 -3.22 15.38
C MET A 294 -2.88 -3.10 15.91
N LYS A 295 -3.84 -3.82 15.30
CA LYS A 295 -5.24 -3.87 15.78
C LYS A 295 -5.32 -4.46 17.18
N PHE A 296 -4.67 -5.60 17.41
CA PHE A 296 -4.67 -6.25 18.73
C PHE A 296 -4.07 -5.33 19.80
N GLU A 297 -3.00 -4.61 19.46
CA GLU A 297 -2.38 -3.66 20.37
C GLU A 297 -3.27 -2.44 20.65
N LEU A 298 -4.02 -1.92 19.67
CA LEU A 298 -4.85 -0.73 19.88
C LEU A 298 -6.14 -0.98 20.67
N ASP A 299 -6.76 -2.15 20.52
CA ASP A 299 -8.01 -2.57 21.18
C ASP A 299 -9.19 -1.56 21.11
N THR A 300 -9.16 -0.64 20.14
CA THR A 300 -10.10 0.50 20.02
C THR A 300 -10.61 0.70 18.59
N ILE A 301 -10.62 -0.38 17.80
CA ILE A 301 -11.06 -0.34 16.40
C ILE A 301 -12.53 -0.71 16.30
N HIS A 302 -13.33 0.24 15.85
CA HIS A 302 -14.75 0.06 15.60
C HIS A 302 -15.00 -0.09 14.09
N GLN A 303 -15.60 -1.22 13.71
CA GLN A 303 -16.04 -1.45 12.33
C GLN A 303 -17.35 -0.72 12.08
N VAL A 304 -17.33 0.18 11.10
CA VAL A 304 -18.52 0.85 10.60
C VAL A 304 -19.12 -0.06 9.53
N SER A 305 -20.08 -0.89 9.94
CA SER A 305 -20.89 -1.74 9.04
C SER A 305 -21.20 -1.04 7.70
N GLU A 306 -21.00 -1.74 6.57
CA GLU A 306 -21.25 -1.19 5.22
C GLU A 306 -22.65 -0.59 5.05
N LYS A 307 -23.66 -1.15 5.73
CA LYS A 307 -25.05 -0.64 5.72
C LYS A 307 -25.23 0.69 6.48
N LYS A 308 -24.19 1.18 7.17
CA LYS A 308 -24.22 2.35 8.06
C LYS A 308 -23.19 3.41 7.68
N ARG A 309 -22.63 3.37 6.46
CA ARG A 309 -21.77 4.46 5.95
C ARG A 309 -22.55 5.78 5.99
N PRO A 310 -22.07 6.80 6.71
CA PRO A 310 -22.70 8.12 6.65
C PRO A 310 -22.57 8.66 5.23
N LYS A 311 -23.61 9.30 4.69
CA LYS A 311 -23.59 9.88 3.32
C LYS A 311 -22.57 11.02 3.15
N MET A 312 -21.96 11.49 4.22
CA MET A 312 -21.07 12.67 4.27
C MET A 312 -19.62 12.39 3.84
N TRP A 313 -19.29 11.13 3.53
CA TRP A 313 -17.92 10.70 3.18
C TRP A 313 -17.65 10.70 1.67
N LEU A 314 -18.65 11.10 0.88
CA LEU A 314 -18.66 11.03 -0.58
C LEU A 314 -18.79 12.41 -1.24
N ASN A 315 -18.77 13.50 -0.47
CA ASN A 315 -18.84 14.88 -0.98
C ASN A 315 -17.65 15.70 -0.47
#